data_AF-A0AAJ2VW97-F1
#
_entry.id   AF-A0AAJ2VW97-F1
#
_cell.length_a   1.000
_cell.length_b   1.000
_cell.length_c   1.000
_cell.angle_alpha   90.00
_cell.angle_beta   90.00
_cell.angle_gamma   90.00
#
_symmetry.space_group_name_H-M   'P 1'
#
loop_
_entity.id
_entity.type
_entity.pdbx_description
1 polymer ?
#
loop_
_entity_poly.entity_id
_entity_poly.type
_entity_poly.pdbx_seq_one_letter_code
_entity_poly.pdbx_strand_id
1 'polypeptide(L)' 'MSTQKKQCIRLKLNDKIVIEEIAKMTEQHRCQILSEESRYLVMDAISNPPAPNIRLKRAARRLRSME' A
#
# COMPACT_ATOMS: atom_id res chain seq x y z
N MET A 1 16.40 24.47 -35.76
CA MET A 1 15.46 24.05 -34.68
C MET A 1 16.17 23.05 -33.79
N SER A 2 16.61 23.51 -32.61
CA SER A 2 17.77 22.99 -31.88
C SER A 2 17.59 21.62 -31.23
N THR A 3 18.69 20.87 -31.17
CA THR A 3 18.86 19.61 -30.42
C THR A 3 18.39 19.72 -28.97
N GLN A 4 18.48 20.91 -28.37
CA GLN A 4 17.99 21.22 -27.02
C GLN A 4 16.48 21.03 -26.87
N LYS A 5 15.67 21.42 -27.88
CA LYS A 5 14.21 21.19 -27.82
C LYS A 5 13.87 19.70 -27.81
N LYS A 6 14.59 18.89 -28.61
CA LYS A 6 14.43 17.42 -28.63
C LYS A 6 14.85 16.78 -27.31
N GLN A 7 15.91 17.30 -26.68
CA GLN A 7 16.41 16.80 -25.39
C GLN A 7 15.45 17.13 -24.23
N CYS A 8 14.87 18.33 -24.19
CA CYS A 8 13.89 18.73 -23.18
C CYS A 8 12.60 17.90 -23.23
N ILE A 9 12.09 17.60 -24.44
CA ILE A 9 10.91 16.74 -24.60
C ILE A 9 11.18 15.32 -24.09
N ARG A 10 12.36 14.77 -24.37
CA ARG A 10 12.75 13.43 -23.94
C ARG A 10 12.83 13.30 -22.41
N LEU A 11 13.42 14.29 -21.75
CA LEU A 11 13.51 14.32 -20.28
C LEU A 11 12.12 14.37 -19.64
N LYS A 12 11.24 15.27 -20.11
CA LYS A 12 9.85 15.36 -19.63
C LYS A 12 9.05 14.07 -19.85
N LEU A 13 9.31 13.36 -20.95
CA LEU A 13 8.67 12.08 -21.24
C LEU A 13 9.13 10.99 -20.28
N ASN A 14 10.43 10.95 -19.94
CA ASN A 14 10.98 10.02 -18.95
C ASN A 14 10.43 10.30 -17.55
N ASP A 15 10.36 11.57 -17.13
CA ASP A 15 9.79 11.94 -15.83
C ASP A 15 8.33 11.49 -15.72
N LYS A 16 7.55 11.65 -16.80
CA LYS A 16 6.16 11.18 -16.85
C LYS A 16 6.06 9.66 -16.68
N ILE A 17 6.90 8.91 -17.38
CA ILE A 17 6.94 7.44 -17.27
C ILE A 17 7.30 7.01 -15.84
N VAL A 18 8.27 7.67 -15.21
CA VAL A 18 8.67 7.38 -13.83
C VAL A 18 7.54 7.68 -12.85
N ILE A 19 6.84 8.80 -13.01
CA ILE A 19 5.69 9.16 -12.17
C ILE A 19 4.57 8.13 -12.29
N GLU A 20 4.25 7.68 -13.51
CA GLU A 20 3.23 6.66 -13.75
C GLU A 20 3.59 5.33 -13.08
N GLU A 21 4.86 4.91 -13.15
CA GLU A 21 5.29 3.66 -12.52
C GLU A 21 5.33 3.75 -10.99
N ILE A 22 5.74 4.89 -10.42
CA ILE A 22 5.68 5.13 -8.96
C ILE A 22 4.24 5.14 -8.48
N ALA A 23 3.32 5.77 -9.23
CA ALA A 23 1.90 5.80 -8.89
C ALA A 23 1.33 4.38 -8.88
N LYS A 24 1.64 3.59 -9.90
CA LYS A 24 1.23 2.18 -10.00
C LYS A 24 1.80 1.34 -8.84
N MET A 25 3.08 1.47 -8.52
CA MET A 25 3.70 0.77 -7.39
C MET A 25 3.03 1.14 -6.06
N THR A 26 2.76 2.44 -5.86
CA THR A 26 2.10 2.94 -4.64
C THR A 26 0.69 2.38 -4.53
N GLU A 27 -0.05 2.33 -5.63
CA GLU A 27 -1.39 1.76 -5.67
C GLU A 27 -1.37 0.26 -5.36
N GLN A 28 -0.47 -0.50 -5.99
CA GLN A 28 -0.30 -1.93 -5.72
C GLN A 28 0.13 -2.23 -4.29
N HIS A 29 0.90 -1.34 -3.66
CA HIS A 29 1.31 -1.48 -2.27
C HIS A 29 0.20 -1.14 -1.28
N ARG A 30 -0.68 -0.18 -1.62
CA ARG A 30 -1.78 0.28 -0.73
C ARG A 30 -3.04 -0.57 -0.86
N CYS A 31 -3.33 -1.03 -2.08
CA CYS A 31 -4.57 -1.72 -2.40
C CYS A 31 -4.29 -3.20 -2.60
N GLN A 32 -4.81 -4.01 -1.67
CA GLN A 32 -4.71 -5.46 -1.76
C GLN A 32 -5.90 -6.02 -2.54
N ILE A 33 -5.64 -6.64 -3.69
CA ILE A 33 -6.65 -7.38 -4.44
C ILE A 33 -6.83 -8.74 -3.77
N LEU A 34 -8.02 -8.99 -3.21
CA LEU A 34 -8.34 -10.23 -2.52
C LEU A 34 -8.99 -11.23 -3.48
N SER A 35 -8.67 -12.52 -3.32
CA SER A 35 -9.46 -13.59 -3.92
C SER A 35 -10.84 -13.66 -3.29
N GLU A 36 -11.78 -14.33 -3.93
CA GLU A 36 -13.15 -14.46 -3.41
C GLU A 36 -13.19 -15.15 -2.04
N GLU A 37 -12.40 -16.20 -1.84
CA GLU A 37 -12.25 -16.88 -0.55
C GLU A 37 -11.68 -15.95 0.53
N SER A 38 -10.62 -15.20 0.20
CA SER A 38 -10.02 -14.24 1.13
C SER A 38 -10.99 -13.12 1.49
N ARG A 39 -11.79 -12.66 0.50
CA ARG A 39 -12.83 -11.65 0.69
C ARG A 39 -13.90 -12.14 1.67
N TYR A 40 -14.34 -13.38 1.55
CA TYR A 40 -15.29 -13.98 2.49
C TYR A 40 -14.74 -14.03 3.92
N LEU A 41 -13.51 -14.50 4.10
CA LEU A 41 -12.87 -14.56 5.43
C LEU A 41 -12.74 -13.19 6.09
N VAL A 42 -12.39 -12.16 5.31
CA VAL A 42 -12.35 -10.77 5.81
C VAL A 42 -13.73 -10.30 6.22
N MET A 43 -14.75 -10.55 5.39
CA MET A 43 -16.13 -10.14 5.69
C MET A 43 -16.69 -10.85 6.94
N ASP A 44 -16.39 -12.14 7.11
CA ASP A 44 -16.75 -12.89 8.31
C ASP A 44 -16.03 -12.33 9.54
N ALA A 45 -14.71 -12.10 9.48
CA ALA A 45 -13.95 -11.53 10.59
C ALA A 45 -14.38 -10.10 10.98
N ILE A 46 -14.87 -9.29 10.02
CA ILE A 46 -15.44 -7.96 10.32
C ILE A 46 -16.80 -8.11 11.00
N SER A 47 -17.64 -9.02 10.52
CA SER A 47 -18.98 -9.27 11.08
C SER A 47 -18.92 -9.94 12.46
N ASN A 48 -17.92 -10.80 12.65
CA ASN A 48 -17.67 -11.60 13.84
C ASN A 48 -16.25 -11.34 14.37
N PRO A 49 -15.99 -10.17 14.97
CA PRO A 49 -14.65 -9.76 15.34
C PRO A 49 -14.04 -10.70 16.41
N PRO A 50 -12.86 -11.28 16.17
CA PRO A 50 -12.25 -12.20 17.12
C PRO A 50 -11.71 -11.46 18.34
N ALA A 51 -11.88 -12.06 19.52
CA ALA A 51 -11.30 -11.53 20.74
C ALA A 51 -9.75 -11.57 20.68
N PRO A 52 -9.05 -10.52 21.15
CA PRO A 52 -7.59 -10.50 21.18
C PRO A 52 -7.00 -11.68 21.98
N ASN A 53 -6.03 -12.39 21.39
CA ASN A 53 -5.36 -13.50 22.05
C ASN A 53 -4.40 -13.02 23.17
N ILE A 54 -3.92 -13.97 23.99
CA ILE A 54 -3.04 -13.67 25.14
C ILE A 54 -1.75 -12.98 24.70
N ARG A 55 -1.20 -13.37 23.54
CA ARG A 55 0.04 -12.79 23.00
C ARG A 55 -0.14 -11.32 22.66
N LEU A 56 -1.24 -10.94 22.00
CA LEU A 56 -1.57 -9.56 21.65
C LEU A 56 -1.87 -8.73 22.90
N LYS A 57 -2.64 -9.28 23.85
CA LYS A 57 -2.92 -8.63 25.14
C LYS A 57 -1.64 -8.29 25.92
N ARG A 58 -0.63 -9.18 25.92
CA ARG A 58 0.67 -8.93 26.56
C ARG A 58 1.47 -7.84 25.84
N ALA A 59 1.47 -7.84 24.51
CA ALA A 59 2.14 -6.80 23.73
C ALA A 59 1.56 -5.41 24.01
N ALA A 60 0.23 -5.29 24.03
CA ALA A 60 -0.46 -4.05 24.36
C ALA A 60 -0.12 -3.53 25.76
N ARG A 61 0.05 -4.42 26.75
CA ARG A 61 0.49 -4.03 28.11
C ARG A 61 1.89 -3.41 28.11
N ARG A 62 2.84 -3.98 27.36
CA ARG A 62 4.20 -3.43 27.25
C ARG A 62 4.21 -2.07 26.56
N LEU A 63 3.38 -1.90 25.53
CA LEU A 63 3.27 -0.62 24.84
C LEU A 63 2.74 0.48 25.77
N ARG A 64 1.73 0.18 26.59
CA ARG A 64 1.19 1.14 27.58
C ARG A 64 2.20 1.58 28.64
N SER A 65 3.22 0.78 28.93
CA SER A 65 4.29 1.18 29.86
C SER A 65 5.42 1.97 29.19
N MET A 66 5.31 2.26 27.89
CA MET A 66 6.30 3.03 27.12
C MET A 66 5.85 4.46 26.80
N GLU A 67 4.57 4.77 26.97
CA GLU A 67 4.03 6.15 27.02
C GLU A 67 4.21 6.73 28.41
#